data_AF-A0A520EP78-F1
#
_entry.id   AF-A0A520EP78-F1
#
_cell.length_a   1.000
_cell.length_b   1.000
_cell.length_c   1.000
_cell.angle_alpha   90.00
_cell.angle_beta   90.00
_cell.angle_gamma   90.00
#
_symmetry.space_group_name_H-M   'P 1'
#
loop_
_entity.id
_entity.type
_entity.pdbx_description
1 polymer ?
#
loop_
_entity_poly.entity_id
_entity_poly.type
_entity_poly.pdbx_seq_one_letter_code
_entity_poly.pdbx_strand_id
1 'polypeptide(L)'
;LGHGCFPYVNEAIALAFKSEATGIHNVFVSPDVYAFAPGGQGYTQGINWLPNRFVYASAYSFCGVEESVHETLKLDIDDEALDAYMYRNAEALLRGMGA
;
A
#
# COMPACT_ATOMS: atom_id res chain seq x y z
N LEU A 1 5.93 6.40 -0.01
CA LEU A 1 7.09 5.59 -0.46
C LEU A 1 6.67 4.90 -1.75
N GLY A 2 7.16 5.37 -2.90
CA GLY A 2 6.95 4.67 -4.17
C GLY A 2 7.74 3.36 -4.19
N HIS A 3 7.25 2.35 -4.91
CA HIS A 3 7.82 1.01 -4.96
C HIS A 3 7.97 0.33 -3.58
N GLY A 4 7.24 0.81 -2.58
CA GLY A 4 7.20 0.24 -1.24
C GLY A 4 8.55 0.17 -0.52
N CYS A 5 9.58 0.88 -1.00
CA CYS A 5 10.98 0.69 -0.57
C CYS A 5 11.49 -0.76 -0.80
N PHE A 6 10.94 -1.48 -1.78
CA PHE A 6 11.42 -2.81 -2.14
C PHE A 6 12.94 -2.77 -2.45
N PRO A 7 13.76 -3.71 -1.92
CA PRO A 7 13.39 -4.96 -1.26
C PRO A 7 13.26 -4.88 0.28
N TYR A 8 13.30 -3.70 0.89
CA TYR A 8 13.22 -3.49 2.35
C TYR A 8 11.76 -3.47 2.86
N VAL A 9 11.02 -4.56 2.57
CA VAL A 9 9.58 -4.66 2.80
C VAL A 9 9.23 -4.47 4.28
N ASN A 10 9.91 -5.19 5.18
CA ASN A 10 9.63 -5.13 6.61
C ASN A 10 9.95 -3.74 7.20
N GLU A 11 11.04 -3.12 6.74
CA GLU A 11 11.45 -1.80 7.19
C GLU A 11 10.49 -0.71 6.71
N ALA A 12 9.96 -0.83 5.50
CA ALA A 12 8.93 0.07 4.97
C ALA A 12 7.64 0.02 5.81
N ILE A 13 7.19 -1.20 6.14
CA ILE A 13 6.03 -1.43 6.99
C ILE A 13 6.28 -0.85 8.40
N ALA A 14 7.45 -1.13 8.98
CA ALA A 14 7.82 -0.62 10.30
C ALA A 14 7.90 0.93 10.34
N LEU A 15 8.37 1.56 9.25
CA LEU A 15 8.39 3.01 9.14
C LEU A 15 6.99 3.61 9.07
N ALA A 16 6.08 2.99 8.31
CA ALA A 16 4.67 3.38 8.23
C ALA A 16 3.98 3.22 9.59
N PHE A 17 4.17 2.08 10.25
CA PHE A 17 3.69 1.83 11.61
C PHE A 17 4.18 2.89 12.59
N LYS A 18 5.48 3.22 12.58
CA LYS A 18 6.04 4.23 13.48
C LYS A 18 5.41 5.61 13.24
N SER A 19 5.21 5.99 11.98
CA SER A 19 4.54 7.25 11.63
C SER A 19 3.11 7.32 12.20
N GLU A 20 2.36 6.22 12.12
CA GLU A 20 1.02 6.11 12.70
C GLU A 20 1.04 6.10 14.24
N ALA A 21 1.88 5.24 14.84
CA ALA A 21 1.99 5.08 16.29
C ALA A 21 2.45 6.36 17.02
N THR A 22 3.15 7.26 16.31
CA THR A 22 3.59 8.56 16.84
C THR A 22 2.61 9.70 16.57
N GLY A 23 1.47 9.43 15.92
CA GLY A 23 0.45 10.45 15.63
C GLY A 23 0.79 11.40 14.48
N ILE A 24 1.85 11.13 13.73
CA ILE A 24 2.31 12.00 12.62
C ILE A 24 1.59 11.63 11.32
N HIS A 25 1.28 10.36 11.10
CA HIS A 25 0.47 9.83 9.97
C HIS A 25 0.92 10.30 8.56
N ASN A 26 2.21 10.58 8.39
CA ASN A 26 2.76 11.17 7.15
C ASN A 26 3.51 10.19 6.25
N VAL A 27 3.61 8.91 6.64
CA VAL A 27 4.21 7.87 5.81
C VAL A 27 3.11 6.96 5.25
N PHE A 28 3.06 6.89 3.92
CA PHE A 28 2.23 5.95 3.18
C PHE A 28 3.11 5.10 2.27
N VAL A 29 2.74 3.84 2.07
CA VAL A 29 3.49 2.85 1.29
C VAL A 29 2.70 2.49 0.03
N SER A 30 3.33 2.61 -1.14
CA SER A 30 2.78 2.17 -2.41
C SER A 30 3.72 1.10 -2.96
N PRO A 31 3.44 -0.20 -2.73
CA PRO A 31 4.30 -1.29 -3.21
C PRO A 31 4.16 -1.56 -4.71
N ASP A 32 3.07 -1.09 -5.33
CA ASP A 32 2.78 -1.26 -6.75
C ASP A 32 3.03 -2.69 -7.26
N VAL A 33 3.89 -2.86 -8.26
CA VAL A 33 4.16 -4.18 -8.87
C VAL A 33 4.98 -5.08 -7.94
N TYR A 34 5.69 -4.51 -6.98
CA TYR A 34 6.51 -5.27 -6.04
C TYR A 34 5.67 -6.01 -4.99
N ALA A 35 4.37 -5.76 -4.91
CA ALA A 35 3.44 -6.62 -4.16
C ALA A 35 3.38 -8.04 -4.74
N PHE A 36 3.60 -8.21 -6.05
CA PHE A 36 3.54 -9.50 -6.75
C PHE A 36 4.92 -10.16 -6.91
N ALA A 37 6.00 -9.43 -6.62
CA ALA A 37 7.36 -9.91 -6.77
C ALA A 37 7.74 -10.90 -5.65
N PRO A 38 8.73 -11.79 -5.88
CA PRO A 38 9.31 -12.59 -4.81
C PRO A 38 9.77 -11.71 -3.63
N GLY A 39 9.27 -11.98 -2.42
CA GLY A 39 9.51 -11.19 -1.22
C GLY A 39 8.46 -10.10 -0.96
N GLY A 40 7.54 -9.86 -1.89
CA GLY A 40 6.47 -8.86 -1.77
C GLY A 40 5.31 -9.24 -0.84
N GLN A 41 5.21 -10.50 -0.43
CA GLN A 41 4.08 -11.02 0.36
C GLN A 41 3.88 -10.29 1.70
N GLY A 42 4.95 -9.71 2.24
CA GLY A 42 4.86 -8.87 3.45
C GLY A 42 3.98 -7.64 3.27
N TYR A 43 3.84 -7.11 2.05
CA TYR A 43 2.95 -5.98 1.79
C TYR A 43 1.48 -6.34 1.98
N THR A 44 1.03 -7.53 1.55
CA THR A 44 -0.34 -8.01 1.80
C THR A 44 -0.64 -8.05 3.30
N GLN A 45 0.28 -8.60 4.10
CA GLN A 45 0.14 -8.62 5.56
C GLN A 45 0.14 -7.20 6.15
N GLY A 46 1.00 -6.32 5.65
CA GLY A 46 1.07 -4.92 6.05
C GLY A 46 -0.21 -4.14 5.73
N ILE A 47 -0.83 -4.39 4.56
CA ILE A 47 -2.10 -3.76 4.16
C ILE A 47 -3.21 -4.18 5.12
N ASN A 48 -3.36 -5.46 5.45
CA ASN A 48 -4.39 -5.89 6.40
C ASN A 48 -4.12 -5.36 7.82
N TRP A 49 -2.85 -5.26 8.23
CA TRP A 49 -2.51 -4.79 9.56
C TRP A 49 -2.63 -3.27 9.74
N LEU A 50 -2.26 -2.49 8.71
CA LEU A 50 -2.23 -1.02 8.72
C LEU A 50 -3.02 -0.47 7.51
N PRO A 51 -4.34 -0.73 7.44
CA PRO A 51 -5.14 -0.48 6.24
C PRO A 51 -5.09 0.97 5.77
N ASN A 52 -4.90 1.93 6.67
CA ASN A 52 -4.87 3.35 6.34
C ASN A 52 -3.49 3.87 5.91
N ARG A 53 -2.46 3.02 5.88
CA ARG A 53 -1.06 3.41 5.56
C ARG A 53 -0.59 3.00 4.17
N PHE A 54 -1.45 2.38 3.36
CA PHE A 54 -1.09 1.92 2.02
C PHE A 54 -1.88 2.62 0.94
N VAL A 55 -1.27 2.83 -0.22
CA VAL A 55 -1.95 3.44 -1.38
C VAL A 55 -1.66 2.61 -2.61
N TYR A 56 -2.72 2.24 -3.33
CA TYR A 56 -2.62 1.53 -4.59
C TYR A 56 -1.98 2.39 -5.69
N ALA A 57 -1.13 1.77 -6.49
CA ALA A 57 -0.66 2.30 -7.77
C ALA A 57 -0.30 1.15 -8.71
N SER A 58 -0.48 1.34 -10.01
CA SER A 58 -0.15 0.33 -11.02
C SER A 58 1.30 0.33 -11.49
N ALA A 59 2.06 1.38 -11.14
CA ALA A 59 3.35 1.70 -11.76
C ALA A 59 3.29 1.81 -13.30
N TYR A 60 2.17 2.24 -13.88
CA TYR A 60 2.08 2.50 -15.33
C TYR A 60 3.20 3.46 -15.78
N SER A 61 3.91 3.22 -16.89
CA SER A 61 3.66 2.20 -17.93
C SER A 61 4.42 0.88 -17.76
N PHE A 62 5.02 0.62 -16.60
CA PHE A 62 5.76 -0.62 -16.36
C PHE A 62 4.83 -1.85 -16.25
N CYS A 63 3.68 -1.71 -15.58
CA CYS A 63 2.60 -2.70 -15.59
C CYS A 63 1.31 -2.06 -16.11
N GLY A 64 0.52 -2.84 -16.85
CA GLY A 64 -0.78 -2.41 -17.35
C GLY A 64 -1.73 -2.11 -16.18
N VAL A 65 -2.55 -1.07 -16.32
CA VAL A 65 -3.49 -0.69 -15.25
C VAL A 65 -4.47 -1.83 -14.96
N GLU A 66 -5.07 -2.41 -15.99
CA GLU A 66 -6.00 -3.54 -15.86
C GLU A 66 -5.33 -4.77 -15.20
N GLU A 67 -4.13 -5.12 -15.65
CA GLU A 67 -3.36 -6.24 -15.09
C GLU A 67 -3.04 -6.01 -13.61
N SER A 68 -2.53 -4.83 -13.24
CA SER A 68 -2.22 -4.51 -11.86
C SER A 68 -3.46 -4.56 -10.95
N VAL A 69 -4.62 -4.09 -11.43
CA VAL A 69 -5.88 -4.21 -10.68
C VAL A 69 -6.24 -5.68 -10.49
N HIS A 70 -6.23 -6.48 -11.56
CA HIS A 70 -6.58 -7.90 -11.48
C HIS A 70 -5.64 -8.70 -10.57
N GLU A 71 -4.34 -8.45 -10.61
CA GLU A 71 -3.39 -9.11 -9.69
C GLU A 71 -3.60 -8.65 -8.24
N THR A 72 -3.91 -7.38 -8.01
CA THR A 72 -4.23 -6.86 -6.67
C THR A 72 -5.46 -7.55 -6.07
N LEU A 73 -6.51 -7.72 -6.87
CA LEU A 73 -7.77 -8.36 -6.42
C LEU A 73 -7.62 -9.86 -6.10
N LYS A 74 -6.48 -10.49 -6.44
CA LYS A 74 -6.16 -11.89 -6.09
C LYS A 74 -5.40 -12.00 -4.77
N LEU A 75 -4.90 -10.89 -4.22
CA LEU A 75 -4.19 -10.90 -2.95
C LEU A 75 -5.16 -11.18 -1.80
N ASP A 76 -4.65 -11.82 -0.75
CA ASP A 76 -5.39 -12.12 0.48
C ASP A 76 -5.53 -10.85 1.34
N ILE A 77 -6.32 -9.89 0.87
CA ILE A 77 -6.59 -8.60 1.51
C ILE A 77 -8.05 -8.56 1.95
N ASP A 78 -8.29 -8.18 3.20
CA ASP A 78 -9.65 -8.05 3.75
C ASP A 78 -10.43 -6.94 3.02
N ASP A 79 -11.74 -7.10 2.83
CA ASP A 79 -12.57 -6.17 2.05
C ASP A 79 -12.44 -4.69 2.49
N GLU A 80 -12.41 -4.44 3.80
CA GLU A 80 -12.24 -3.09 4.36
C GLU A 80 -10.83 -2.52 4.08
N ALA A 81 -9.81 -3.35 4.21
CA ALA A 81 -8.43 -2.97 3.90
C ALA A 81 -8.22 -2.74 2.39
N LEU A 82 -8.94 -3.49 1.55
CA LEU A 82 -8.92 -3.34 0.10
C LEU A 82 -9.57 -2.03 -0.35
N ASP A 83 -10.74 -1.64 0.20
CA ASP A 83 -11.35 -0.33 -0.08
C ASP A 83 -10.42 0.82 0.35
N ALA A 84 -9.78 0.68 1.53
CA ALA A 84 -8.82 1.65 2.02
C ALA A 84 -7.61 1.80 1.07
N TYR A 85 -6.98 0.68 0.73
CA TYR A 85 -5.81 0.60 -0.13
C TYR A 85 -6.08 1.10 -1.56
N MET A 86 -7.17 0.64 -2.18
CA MET A 86 -7.49 0.90 -3.59
C MET A 86 -8.04 2.31 -3.82
N TYR A 87 -8.60 2.96 -2.80
CA TYR A 87 -9.28 4.23 -2.98
C TYR A 87 -9.20 5.19 -1.79
N ARG A 88 -9.70 4.82 -0.60
CA ARG A 88 -9.98 5.80 0.47
C ARG A 88 -8.76 6.56 0.96
N ASN A 89 -7.62 5.88 1.06
CA ASN A 89 -6.39 6.51 1.54
C ASN A 89 -5.89 7.58 0.57
N ALA A 90 -5.95 7.30 -0.73
CA ALA A 90 -5.60 8.28 -1.76
C ALA A 90 -6.59 9.46 -1.75
N GLU A 91 -7.89 9.20 -1.61
CA GLU A 91 -8.90 10.25 -1.49
C GLU A 91 -8.62 11.17 -0.29
N ALA A 92 -8.38 10.61 0.90
CA ALA A 92 -8.13 11.38 2.11
C ALA A 92 -6.88 12.25 1.95
N LEU A 93 -5.77 11.66 1.49
CA LEU A 93 -4.51 12.35 1.17
C LEU A 93 -4.71 13.53 0.23
N LEU A 94 -5.42 13.32 -0.89
CA LEU A 94 -5.63 14.35 -1.92
C LEU A 94 -6.57 15.46 -1.45
N ARG A 95 -7.48 15.17 -0.52
CA ARG A 95 -8.35 16.17 0.11
C ARG A 95 -7.67 16.93 1.26
N GLY A 96 -6.48 16.51 1.68
CA GLY A 96 -5.79 17.06 2.84
C GLY A 96 -6.44 16.68 4.18
N MET A 97 -7.31 15.68 4.17
CA MET A 97 -7.85 15.08 5.38
C MET A 97 -6.89 13.94 5.73
N GLY A 98 -6.10 14.07 6.80
CA GLY A 98 -5.22 12.97 7.21
C GLY A 98 -6.01 11.65 7.28
N ALA A 99 -5.47 10.59 6.66
CA ALA A 99 -6.04 9.24 6.77
C ALA A 99 -5.77 8.66 8.17
#